data_AF-A0A413DR34-F1
#
_entry.id   AF-A0A413DR34-F1
#
_cell.length_a   1.000
_cell.length_b   1.000
_cell.length_c   1.000
_cell.angle_alpha   90.00
_cell.angle_beta   90.00
_cell.angle_gamma   90.00
#
_symmetry.space_group_name_H-M   'P 1'
#
loop_
_entity.id
_entity.type
_entity.pdbx_description
1 polymer ?
#
loop_
_entity_poly.entity_id
_entity_poly.type
_entity_poly.pdbx_seq_one_letter_code
_entity_poly.pdbx_strand_id
1 'polypeptide(L)'
;KTGAFGVNVSVCEDCGCISVHYNSCRDRCCPMCQEFPKEKWVDARREDILDAPYFHVVFTVPEELNPIIYSNQKFLYTALYHAASDTLSELAADCKYLGTDIGYICILHTWGSTMNFHPHIHAIVLGGGLDVK
;
A
#
# COMPACT_ATOMS: atom_id res chain seq x y z
N LYS A 1 -0.64 -20.09 -3.80
CA LYS A 1 -1.40 -21.30 -3.41
C LYS A 1 -0.79 -22.46 -4.18
N THR A 2 -0.27 -23.46 -3.47
CA THR A 2 0.53 -24.57 -4.04
C THR A 2 -0.25 -25.88 -4.15
N GLY A 3 -1.52 -25.90 -3.72
CA GLY A 3 -2.34 -27.12 -3.65
C GLY A 3 -2.12 -28.00 -2.42
N ALA A 4 -1.17 -27.64 -1.54
CA ALA A 4 -0.93 -28.35 -0.28
C ALA A 4 -2.18 -28.44 0.63
N PHE A 5 -3.11 -27.49 0.50
CA PHE A 5 -4.37 -27.46 1.26
C PHE A 5 -5.58 -27.98 0.46
N GLY A 6 -5.33 -28.70 -0.65
CA GLY A 6 -6.36 -29.23 -1.54
C GLY A 6 -6.79 -28.26 -2.65
N VAL A 7 -7.71 -28.75 -3.49
CA VAL A 7 -8.23 -28.05 -4.67
C VAL A 7 -9.75 -28.25 -4.77
N ASN A 8 -10.43 -27.25 -5.33
CA ASN A 8 -11.78 -27.39 -5.86
C ASN A 8 -11.69 -27.47 -7.39
N VAL A 9 -12.46 -28.37 -7.99
CA VAL A 9 -12.53 -28.52 -9.45
C VAL A 9 -13.94 -28.12 -9.89
N SER A 10 -14.02 -27.21 -10.83
CA SER A 10 -15.27 -26.74 -11.43
C SER A 10 -15.27 -27.11 -12.91
N VAL A 11 -16.38 -27.64 -13.40
CA VAL A 11 -16.56 -28.00 -14.81
C VAL A 11 -17.68 -27.14 -15.38
N CYS A 12 -17.41 -26.43 -16.47
CA CYS A 12 -18.44 -25.69 -17.19
C CYS A 12 -19.41 -26.66 -17.87
N GLU A 13 -20.70 -26.54 -17.61
CA GLU A 13 -21.73 -27.41 -18.20
C GLU A 13 -21.89 -27.19 -19.70
N ASP A 14 -21.61 -25.98 -20.21
CA ASP A 14 -21.80 -25.62 -21.62
C ASP A 14 -20.66 -26.09 -22.53
N CYS A 15 -19.40 -25.97 -22.08
CA CYS A 15 -18.21 -26.25 -22.89
C CYS A 15 -17.29 -27.34 -22.33
N GLY A 16 -17.60 -27.89 -21.15
CA GLY A 16 -16.79 -28.92 -20.49
C GLY A 16 -15.45 -28.42 -19.96
N CYS A 17 -15.17 -27.12 -20.02
CA CYS A 17 -13.91 -26.55 -19.54
C CYS A 17 -13.73 -26.80 -18.03
N ILE A 18 -12.56 -27.31 -17.66
CA ILE A 18 -12.21 -27.64 -16.28
C ILE A 18 -11.36 -26.51 -15.70
N SER A 19 -11.83 -25.93 -14.60
CA SER A 19 -11.08 -24.97 -13.79
C SER A 19 -10.67 -25.60 -12.46
N VAL A 20 -9.39 -25.53 -12.14
CA VAL A 20 -8.84 -26.01 -10.87
C VAL A 20 -8.50 -24.82 -9.99
N HIS A 21 -9.18 -24.73 -8.85
CA HIS A 21 -9.00 -23.68 -7.87
C HIS A 21 -8.29 -24.22 -6.62
N TYR A 22 -7.06 -23.77 -6.38
CA TYR A 22 -6.35 -24.10 -5.16
C TYR A 22 -7.04 -23.49 -3.93
N ASN A 23 -7.12 -24.25 -2.83
CA ASN A 23 -7.66 -23.77 -1.57
C ASN A 23 -6.80 -22.65 -0.96
N SER A 24 -7.46 -21.77 -0.21
CA SER A 24 -6.80 -20.65 0.45
C SER A 24 -5.84 -21.13 1.55
N CYS A 25 -4.62 -20.60 1.56
CA CYS A 25 -3.68 -20.78 2.67
C CYS A 25 -3.91 -19.77 3.80
N ARG A 26 -4.81 -18.79 3.60
CA ARG A 26 -5.14 -17.70 4.54
C ARG A 26 -3.95 -16.85 5.00
N ASP A 27 -2.79 -17.00 4.37
CA ASP A 27 -1.61 -16.22 4.64
C ASP A 27 -1.77 -14.79 4.12
N ARG A 28 -1.43 -13.81 4.97
CA ARG A 28 -1.48 -12.38 4.63
C ARG A 28 -0.51 -11.98 3.52
N CYS A 29 0.56 -12.74 3.34
CA CYS A 29 1.59 -12.52 2.33
C CYS A 29 1.30 -13.28 1.03
N CYS A 30 0.25 -14.11 0.97
CA CYS A 30 -0.08 -14.84 -0.25
C CYS A 30 -0.84 -13.94 -1.24
N PRO A 31 -0.27 -13.60 -2.41
CA PRO A 31 -0.91 -12.68 -3.36
C PRO A 31 -2.28 -13.21 -3.81
N MET A 32 -2.39 -14.52 -4.07
CA MET A 32 -3.67 -15.14 -4.44
C MET A 32 -4.72 -15.19 -3.33
N CYS A 33 -4.33 -15.11 -2.05
CA CYS A 33 -5.30 -15.02 -0.94
C CYS A 33 -5.67 -13.57 -0.65
N GLN A 34 -4.78 -12.63 -0.94
CA GLN A 34 -5.00 -11.20 -0.76
C GLN A 34 -5.67 -10.52 -1.95
N GLU A 35 -5.83 -11.20 -3.09
CA GLU A 35 -6.43 -10.62 -4.29
C GLU A 35 -7.78 -9.95 -4.01
N PHE A 36 -8.72 -10.68 -3.39
CA PHE A 36 -10.05 -10.14 -3.12
C PHE A 36 -10.07 -9.04 -2.03
N PRO A 37 -9.37 -9.20 -0.88
CA PRO A 37 -9.17 -8.09 0.06
C PRO A 37 -8.56 -6.84 -0.57
N LYS A 38 -7.57 -7.00 -1.45
CA LYS A 38 -6.92 -5.92 -2.21
C LYS A 38 -7.92 -5.23 -3.11
N GLU A 39 -8.69 -5.96 -3.91
CA GLU A 39 -9.72 -5.37 -4.79
C GLU A 39 -10.78 -4.60 -4.00
N LYS A 40 -11.27 -5.16 -2.88
CA LYS A 40 -12.19 -4.45 -1.98
C LYS A 40 -11.60 -3.15 -1.44
N TRP A 41 -10.33 -3.17 -1.07
CA TRP A 41 -9.65 -1.98 -0.57
C TRP A 41 -9.49 -0.94 -1.68
N VAL A 42 -9.08 -1.36 -2.89
CA VAL A 42 -8.95 -0.48 -4.07
C VAL A 42 -10.29 0.16 -4.40
N ASP A 43 -11.36 -0.63 -4.43
CA ASP A 43 -12.72 -0.15 -4.73
C ASP A 43 -13.17 0.91 -3.71
N ALA A 44 -12.95 0.65 -2.43
CA ALA A 44 -13.26 1.62 -1.37
C ALA A 44 -12.42 2.92 -1.48
N ARG A 45 -11.21 2.88 -2.05
CA ARG A 45 -10.38 4.09 -2.26
C ARG A 45 -10.73 4.82 -3.55
N ARG A 46 -11.39 4.19 -4.52
CA ARG A 46 -11.78 4.85 -5.78
C ARG A 46 -12.73 6.02 -5.54
N GLU A 47 -13.58 5.93 -4.53
CA GLU A 47 -14.48 7.01 -4.13
C GLU A 47 -13.74 8.23 -3.57
N ASP A 48 -12.52 8.04 -3.07
CA ASP A 48 -11.67 9.10 -2.50
C ASP A 48 -10.81 9.80 -3.58
N ILE A 49 -10.83 9.33 -4.83
CA ILE A 49 -10.00 9.84 -5.93
C ILE A 49 -10.73 10.99 -6.65
N LEU A 50 -10.05 12.12 -6.75
CA LEU A 50 -10.48 13.29 -7.52
C LEU A 50 -9.93 13.21 -8.95
N ASP A 51 -10.63 13.83 -9.90
CA ASP A 51 -10.12 13.98 -11.27
C ASP A 51 -9.02 15.06 -11.31
N ALA A 52 -7.79 14.66 -10.96
CA ALA A 52 -6.64 15.53 -10.82
C ALA A 52 -5.32 14.75 -11.01
N PRO A 53 -4.19 15.44 -11.24
CA PRO A 53 -2.88 14.79 -11.25
C PRO A 53 -2.53 14.17 -9.90
N TYR A 54 -1.79 13.07 -9.91
CA TYR A 54 -1.24 12.43 -8.72
C TYR A 54 0.25 12.16 -8.88
N PHE A 55 0.99 12.27 -7.78
CA PHE A 55 2.41 12.02 -7.69
C PHE A 55 2.71 10.83 -6.78
N HIS A 56 3.72 10.04 -7.16
CA HIS A 56 4.21 8.94 -6.33
C HIS A 56 5.47 9.39 -5.59
N VAL A 57 5.37 9.54 -4.27
CA VAL A 57 6.48 9.94 -3.41
C VAL A 57 6.88 8.76 -2.55
N VAL A 58 8.19 8.53 -2.40
CA VAL A 58 8.71 7.40 -1.61
C VAL A 58 9.57 7.94 -0.48
N PHE A 59 9.22 7.56 0.75
CA PHE A 59 9.98 7.83 1.95
C PHE A 59 10.78 6.59 2.33
N THR A 60 12.10 6.72 2.25
CA THR A 60 13.04 5.65 2.57
C THR A 60 13.84 6.05 3.80
N VAL A 61 14.07 5.08 4.68
CA VAL A 61 14.95 5.25 5.85
C VAL A 61 16.35 4.73 5.55
N PRO A 62 17.40 5.29 6.16
CA PRO A 62 18.75 4.75 6.08
C PRO A 62 18.81 3.27 6.54
N GLU A 63 19.57 2.44 5.82
CA GLU A 63 19.67 1.00 6.06
C GLU A 63 20.23 0.68 7.46
N GLU A 64 21.07 1.56 8.01
CA GLU A 64 21.66 1.45 9.34
C GLU A 64 20.61 1.41 10.46
N LEU A 65 19.41 1.94 10.21
CA LEU A 65 18.29 1.92 11.15
C LEU A 65 17.48 0.63 11.11
N ASN A 66 17.67 -0.22 10.08
CA ASN A 66 16.89 -1.44 9.89
C ASN A 66 16.88 -2.37 11.12
N PRO A 67 18.01 -2.63 11.82
CA PRO A 67 17.99 -3.47 13.02
C PRO A 67 17.10 -2.92 14.14
N ILE A 68 17.11 -1.59 14.32
CA ILE A 68 16.33 -0.92 15.36
C ILE A 68 14.84 -0.90 14.97
N ILE A 69 14.53 -0.64 13.70
CA ILE A 69 13.17 -0.68 13.15
C ILE A 69 12.59 -2.09 13.25
N TYR A 70 13.36 -3.11 12.88
CA TYR A 70 12.95 -4.50 12.98
C TYR A 70 12.61 -4.91 14.42
N SER A 71 13.36 -4.38 15.40
CA SER A 71 13.15 -4.68 16.81
C SER A 71 11.97 -3.90 17.43
N ASN A 72 11.55 -2.78 16.82
CA ASN A 72 10.55 -1.86 17.40
C ASN A 72 9.45 -1.49 16.38
N GLN A 73 9.04 -2.46 15.55
CA GLN A 73 8.18 -2.27 14.37
C GLN A 73 6.96 -1.39 14.63
N LYS A 74 6.14 -1.69 15.64
CA LYS A 74 4.90 -0.93 15.90
C LYS A 74 5.18 0.55 16.14
N PHE A 75 6.16 0.87 16.98
CA PHE A 75 6.51 2.24 17.32
C PHE A 75 7.14 2.97 16.12
N LEU A 76 8.12 2.34 15.47
CA LEU A 76 8.88 3.00 14.41
C LEU A 76 8.15 3.05 13.06
N TYR A 77 7.23 2.13 12.78
CA TYR A 77 6.33 2.28 11.62
C TYR A 77 5.33 3.41 11.84
N THR A 78 4.79 3.54 13.05
CA THR A 78 3.91 4.68 13.40
C THR A 78 4.67 6.00 13.25
N ALA A 79 5.90 6.07 13.78
CA ALA A 79 6.75 7.24 13.62
C ALA A 79 7.07 7.55 12.15
N LEU A 80 7.31 6.53 11.32
CA LEU A 80 7.55 6.71 9.88
C LEU A 80 6.32 7.27 9.15
N TYR A 81 5.10 6.81 9.50
CA TYR A 81 3.86 7.38 8.95
C TYR A 81 3.70 8.85 9.34
N HIS A 82 3.92 9.20 10.60
CA HIS A 82 3.87 10.59 11.06
C HIS A 82 4.92 11.44 10.35
N ALA A 83 6.17 11.00 10.28
CA ALA A 83 7.24 11.73 9.60
C ALA A 83 6.92 11.99 8.12
N ALA A 84 6.40 10.98 7.40
CA ALA A 84 5.99 11.13 6.00
C ALA A 84 4.82 12.13 5.86
N SER A 85 3.80 12.00 6.71
CA SER A 85 2.63 12.88 6.75
C SER A 85 3.03 14.33 7.05
N ASP A 86 3.78 14.55 8.12
CA ASP A 86 4.22 15.88 8.56
C ASP A 86 5.07 16.57 7.48
N THR A 87 5.97 15.82 6.84
CA THR A 87 6.79 16.34 5.73
C THR A 87 5.93 16.80 4.54
N LEU A 88 4.92 16.01 4.17
CA LEU A 88 4.02 16.35 3.07
C LEU A 88 3.17 17.59 3.42
N SER A 89 2.57 17.61 4.60
CA SER A 89 1.72 18.71 5.06
C SER A 89 2.50 20.02 5.23
N GLU A 90 3.71 19.97 5.81
CA GLU A 90 4.54 21.16 6.01
C GLU A 90 4.94 21.79 4.66
N LEU A 91 5.40 20.98 3.70
CA LEU A 91 5.79 21.48 2.38
C LEU A 91 4.60 21.98 1.57
N ALA A 92 3.44 21.33 1.68
CA ALA A 92 2.24 21.74 0.95
C ALA A 92 1.63 23.04 1.49
N ALA A 93 1.66 23.23 2.81
CA ALA A 93 1.11 24.42 3.45
C ALA A 93 1.97 25.69 3.25
N ASP A 94 3.26 25.54 2.93
CA ASP A 94 4.13 26.68 2.66
C ASP A 94 3.71 27.39 1.36
N CYS A 95 3.32 28.67 1.48
CA CYS A 95 2.90 29.55 0.38
C CYS A 95 3.97 29.75 -0.70
N LYS A 96 5.25 29.48 -0.39
CA LYS A 96 6.33 29.48 -1.39
C LYS A 96 6.17 28.33 -2.39
N TYR A 97 5.55 27.23 -1.97
CA TYR A 97 5.31 26.06 -2.79
C TYR A 97 3.84 26.02 -3.23
N LEU A 98 2.99 25.24 -2.55
CA LEU A 98 1.60 25.04 -2.97
C LEU A 98 0.63 25.95 -2.20
N GLY A 99 0.86 26.20 -0.92
CA GLY A 99 0.01 27.04 -0.07
C GLY A 99 -1.39 26.45 0.20
N THR A 100 -1.53 25.13 0.19
CA THR A 100 -2.82 24.43 0.34
C THR A 100 -2.72 23.22 1.24
N ASP A 101 -3.85 22.78 1.80
CA ASP A 101 -3.97 21.47 2.46
C ASP A 101 -4.16 20.35 1.41
N ILE A 102 -3.34 19.31 1.46
CA ILE A 102 -3.28 18.27 0.41
C ILE A 102 -3.87 16.94 0.87
N GLY A 103 -4.40 16.18 -0.09
CA GLY A 103 -4.80 14.79 0.11
C GLY A 103 -3.68 13.82 -0.29
N TYR A 104 -3.46 12.78 0.52
CA TYR A 104 -2.54 11.69 0.17
C TYR A 104 -2.91 10.37 0.85
N ILE A 105 -2.49 9.26 0.23
CA ILE A 105 -2.60 7.91 0.78
C ILE A 105 -1.19 7.36 1.01
N CYS A 106 -0.85 7.02 2.25
CA CYS A 106 0.43 6.40 2.61
C CYS A 106 0.29 4.88 2.77
N ILE A 107 1.21 4.13 2.18
CA ILE A 107 1.25 2.67 2.17
C ILE A 107 2.65 2.21 2.60
N LEU A 108 2.75 1.53 3.74
CA LEU A 108 3.99 0.94 4.23
C LEU A 108 4.32 -0.34 3.46
N HIS A 109 5.52 -0.40 2.91
CA HIS A 109 6.17 -1.62 2.43
C HIS A 109 7.33 -1.97 3.36
N THR A 110 7.51 -3.26 3.67
CA THR A 110 8.59 -3.72 4.57
C THR A 110 9.70 -4.48 3.86
N TRP A 111 9.58 -4.70 2.55
CA TRP A 111 10.49 -5.52 1.75
C TRP A 111 10.93 -4.78 0.50
N GLY A 112 12.22 -4.89 0.18
CA GLY A 112 12.77 -4.43 -1.10
C GLY A 112 12.55 -5.45 -2.21
N SER A 113 12.91 -5.08 -3.44
CA SER A 113 12.78 -5.95 -4.62
C SER A 113 13.60 -7.25 -4.53
N THR A 114 14.68 -7.26 -3.73
CA THR A 114 15.51 -8.44 -3.46
C THR A 114 15.04 -9.22 -2.22
N MET A 115 13.84 -8.93 -1.69
CA MET A 115 13.28 -9.55 -0.49
C MET A 115 14.14 -9.35 0.76
N ASN A 116 14.90 -8.26 0.81
CA ASN A 116 15.56 -7.78 2.02
C ASN A 116 14.60 -6.93 2.86
N PHE A 117 14.80 -6.91 4.18
CA PHE A 117 14.05 -6.01 5.05
C PHE A 117 14.40 -4.56 4.71
N HIS A 118 13.42 -3.83 4.20
CA HIS A 118 13.58 -2.47 3.70
C HIS A 118 12.28 -1.70 3.92
N PRO A 119 12.03 -1.19 5.14
CA PRO A 119 10.82 -0.44 5.44
C PRO A 119 10.82 0.93 4.72
N HIS A 120 9.79 1.18 3.92
CA HIS A 120 9.60 2.44 3.21
C HIS A 120 8.10 2.73 3.04
N ILE A 121 7.74 4.00 2.89
CA ILE A 121 6.36 4.42 2.60
C ILE A 121 6.26 4.87 1.16
N HIS A 122 5.31 4.30 0.43
CA HIS A 122 4.81 4.88 -0.81
C HIS A 122 3.63 5.79 -0.49
N ALA A 123 3.71 7.04 -0.90
CA ALA A 123 2.62 7.99 -0.83
C ALA A 123 2.09 8.30 -2.24
N ILE A 124 0.78 8.20 -2.41
CA ILE A 124 0.07 8.72 -3.58
C ILE A 124 -0.44 10.09 -3.17
N VAL A 125 0.12 11.14 -3.76
CA VAL A 125 -0.09 12.54 -3.37
C VAL A 125 -0.90 13.26 -4.44
N LEU A 126 -1.99 13.93 -4.04
CA LEU A 126 -2.79 14.76 -4.92
C LEU A 126 -1.96 15.97 -5.40
N GLY A 127 -1.97 16.24 -6.71
CA GLY A 127 -1.30 17.38 -7.34
C GLY A 127 -2.05 18.70 -7.18
N GLY A 128 -2.64 18.92 -6.01
CA GLY A 128 -3.49 20.05 -5.66
C GLY A 128 -4.02 19.90 -4.23
N GLY A 129 -4.76 20.88 -3.76
CA GLY A 129 -5.25 20.89 -2.40
C GLY A 129 -6.40 21.87 -2.18
N LEU A 130 -6.88 21.93 -0.96
CA LEU A 130 -7.87 22.89 -0.50
C LEU A 130 -7.17 24.14 0.01
N ASP A 131 -7.72 25.30 -0.33
CA ASP A 131 -7.24 26.56 0.24
C ASP A 131 -7.29 26.49 1.77
N VAL A 132 -6.17 26.87 2.40
CA VAL A 132 -6.09 26.96 3.85
C VAL A 132 -7.01 28.11 4.28
N LYS A 133 -8.05 27.81 5.05
CA LYS A 133 -8.99 28.82 5.57
C LYS A 133 -8.30 29.87 6.42
#